data_AF-A0A7Z1DVG4-F1
#
_entry.id   AF-A0A7Z1DVG4-F1
#
_cell.length_a   1.000
_cell.length_b   1.000
_cell.length_c   1.000
_cell.angle_alpha   90.00
_cell.angle_beta   90.00
_cell.angle_gamma   90.00
#
_symmetry.space_group_name_H-M   'P 1'
#
loop_
_entity.id
_entity.type
_entity.pdbx_description
1 polymer ?
#
loop_
_entity_poly.entity_id
_entity_poly.type
_entity_poly.pdbx_seq_one_letter_code
_entity_poly.pdbx_strand_id
1 'polypeptide(L)'
;MTTEFTGQRPQTANLEDPLYYLSNMDTIVSWVADHHADLLTDRERNRLSAFANLGTGPRALLTRMVMRSGELFRADKLRYPELPVPEADALKLLVQEGWLDNSPELSLDDLFRLFTLAELRPVFGGWLQQQGHPKTLGKAQMRELLAEPFSEPRPLRDWMPDDGEAAQVVQLQDMALFDRIRLMFFGNLRQSWTDFVLVELGVQQFEPVPFTPESRAFQHRSEVDCYLQMHQCRERLDKGEPAADVWPDVPGPVDNPWLTSRRDRLLLELGRQAERQGEQELALQVWAASGHREARLKQLRLLERMKRFDDAWAIACQWQTTQLSDAEAQGLGRLLKRLAPKVGADKPEPVDNPPLREFTLTLPRPDTGTVELAAVQHLSTEAAPVVYVENTLINALFGLLCWPVIFKPIPGAFFHPFHIGPADLTREDFVARRAQAFEERFGLLKTHAYKQHIRDTFRNKQGIANPFVFWPVLDEALLELALHCIPAHHLESLFRRLLHNIKEHRSGFPDLIRFVPEAEQPEQRYEMIEVKGPGDRLQDHQIRWLQFFARQGIPASVCYVRWDDDEASV
;
A
#
# COMPACT_ATOMS: atom_id res chain seq x y z
N MET A 1 -18.19 36.23 -13.52
CA MET A 1 -16.72 36.43 -13.56
C MET A 1 -16.11 35.17 -13.00
N THR A 2 -15.77 34.23 -13.87
CA THR A 2 -14.99 33.04 -13.55
C THR A 2 -13.58 33.49 -13.26
N THR A 3 -13.22 33.56 -11.98
CA THR A 3 -11.82 33.60 -11.57
C THR A 3 -11.18 32.30 -12.05
N GLU A 4 -10.40 32.37 -13.12
CA GLU A 4 -9.44 31.32 -13.46
C GLU A 4 -8.54 31.13 -12.24
N PHE A 5 -8.73 30.00 -11.55
CA PHE A 5 -7.92 29.61 -10.42
C PHE A 5 -6.54 29.22 -10.96
N THR A 6 -5.58 30.15 -10.93
CA THR A 6 -4.17 29.86 -11.08
C THR A 6 -3.60 29.42 -9.73
N GLY A 7 -4.13 28.34 -9.16
CA GLY A 7 -3.46 27.67 -8.04
C GLY A 7 -2.15 27.11 -8.58
N GLN A 8 -1.02 27.71 -8.21
CA GLN A 8 0.29 27.21 -8.62
C GLN A 8 0.39 25.75 -8.19
N ARG A 9 0.61 24.86 -9.17
CA ARG A 9 0.86 23.44 -8.92
C ARG A 9 2.03 23.34 -7.93
N PRO A 10 1.92 22.58 -6.83
CA PRO A 10 3.03 22.32 -5.93
C PRO A 10 4.25 21.93 -6.74
N GLN A 11 5.25 22.80 -6.75
CA GLN A 11 6.54 22.52 -7.38
C GLN A 11 7.46 21.97 -6.32
N THR A 12 8.30 21.06 -6.74
CA THR A 12 9.35 20.51 -5.90
C THR A 12 10.56 21.43 -5.91
N ALA A 13 11.31 21.46 -4.81
CA ALA A 13 12.46 22.34 -4.63
C ALA A 13 13.79 21.75 -5.14
N ASN A 14 14.51 22.48 -6.00
CA ASN A 14 15.79 22.04 -6.57
C ASN A 14 16.71 21.33 -5.56
N LEU A 15 17.06 20.07 -5.83
CA LEU A 15 17.91 19.23 -4.98
C LEU A 15 19.32 19.77 -4.75
N GLU A 16 19.80 20.68 -5.60
CA GLU A 16 21.07 21.38 -5.39
C GLU A 16 21.00 22.42 -4.26
N ASP A 17 19.79 22.84 -3.86
CA ASP A 17 19.57 23.66 -2.68
C ASP A 17 19.73 22.79 -1.41
N PRO A 18 20.70 23.08 -0.52
CA PRO A 18 20.85 22.31 0.71
C PRO A 18 19.63 22.38 1.64
N LEU A 19 18.70 23.32 1.43
CA LEU A 19 17.44 23.47 2.14
C LEU A 19 16.21 22.97 1.36
N TYR A 20 16.38 22.14 0.32
CA TYR A 20 15.28 21.59 -0.49
C TYR A 20 14.13 21.00 0.38
N TYR A 21 14.48 20.34 1.49
CA TYR A 21 13.52 19.74 2.40
C TYR A 21 12.62 20.77 3.11
N LEU A 22 13.15 21.97 3.40
CA LEU A 22 12.38 23.07 3.97
C LEU A 22 11.40 23.61 2.92
N SER A 23 11.86 23.85 1.70
CA SER A 23 11.02 24.34 0.60
C SER A 23 9.87 23.36 0.29
N ASN A 24 10.13 22.05 0.38
CA ASN A 24 9.12 21.00 0.25
C ASN A 24 8.09 21.06 1.41
N MET A 25 8.57 21.21 2.65
CA MET A 25 7.69 21.40 3.82
C MET A 25 6.83 22.65 3.70
N ASP A 26 7.42 23.79 3.33
CA ASP A 26 6.73 25.07 3.14
C ASP A 26 5.64 24.94 2.07
N THR A 27 5.91 24.21 0.98
CA THR A 27 4.92 23.94 -0.08
C THR A 27 3.74 23.12 0.44
N ILE A 28 4.00 22.05 1.20
CA ILE A 28 2.95 21.20 1.77
C ILE A 28 2.10 21.97 2.80
N VAL A 29 2.76 22.69 3.71
CA VAL A 29 2.08 23.48 4.75
C VAL A 29 1.22 24.57 4.13
N SER A 30 1.75 25.31 3.15
CA SER A 30 1.00 26.35 2.45
C SER A 30 -0.18 25.77 1.69
N TRP A 31 0.02 24.65 0.97
CA TRP A 31 -1.07 23.97 0.27
C TRP A 31 -2.23 23.61 1.21
N VAL A 32 -1.93 23.03 2.38
CA VAL A 32 -2.93 22.67 3.37
C VAL A 32 -3.60 23.91 3.98
N ALA A 33 -2.82 24.94 4.30
CA ALA A 33 -3.33 26.19 4.83
C ALA A 33 -4.27 26.90 3.86
N ASP A 34 -4.02 26.82 2.55
CA ASP A 34 -4.81 27.51 1.53
C ASP A 34 -6.04 26.70 1.08
N HIS A 35 -5.88 25.39 0.86
CA HIS A 35 -6.92 24.55 0.23
C HIS A 35 -7.77 23.76 1.22
N HIS A 36 -7.34 23.66 2.48
CA HIS A 36 -8.00 22.86 3.50
C HIS A 36 -8.17 23.60 4.84
N ALA A 37 -8.15 24.93 4.82
CA ALA A 37 -8.30 25.78 6.00
C ALA A 37 -9.57 25.46 6.81
N ASP A 38 -10.65 25.07 6.12
CA ASP A 38 -11.95 24.71 6.66
C ASP A 38 -11.94 23.40 7.46
N LEU A 39 -10.95 22.54 7.24
CA LEU A 39 -10.78 21.28 7.95
C LEU A 39 -9.93 21.42 9.22
N LEU A 40 -9.33 22.59 9.44
CA LEU A 40 -8.47 22.89 10.58
C LEU A 40 -9.26 23.61 11.69
N THR A 41 -8.81 23.46 12.94
CA THR A 41 -9.27 24.32 14.05
C THR A 41 -8.56 25.67 14.03
N ASP A 42 -9.08 26.65 14.79
CA ASP A 42 -8.40 27.93 14.99
C ASP A 42 -6.99 27.76 15.54
N ARG A 43 -6.81 26.84 16.51
CA ARG A 43 -5.48 26.54 17.09
C ARG A 43 -4.52 26.02 16.03
N GLU A 44 -4.95 25.08 15.20
CA GLU A 44 -4.11 24.49 14.16
C GLU A 44 -3.75 25.54 13.09
N ARG A 45 -4.72 26.36 12.62
CA ARG A 45 -4.45 27.48 11.70
C ARG A 45 -3.44 28.46 12.26
N ASN A 46 -3.59 28.83 13.54
CA ASN A 46 -2.65 29.73 14.21
C ASN A 46 -1.25 29.11 14.30
N ARG A 47 -1.14 27.79 14.54
CA ARG A 47 0.17 27.10 14.52
C ARG A 47 0.79 27.03 13.13
N LEU A 48 0.02 26.82 12.07
CA LEU A 48 0.55 26.89 10.70
C LEU A 48 1.07 28.28 10.36
N SER A 49 0.33 29.32 10.74
CA SER A 49 0.77 30.71 10.59
C SER A 49 2.04 30.99 11.41
N ALA A 50 2.11 30.52 12.65
CA ALA A 50 3.30 30.63 13.48
C ALA A 50 4.52 29.92 12.85
N PHE A 51 4.33 28.74 12.27
CA PHE A 51 5.38 28.03 11.54
C PHE A 51 5.89 28.85 10.35
N ALA A 52 4.98 29.38 9.51
CA ALA A 52 5.34 30.19 8.35
C ALA A 52 6.10 31.49 8.73
N ASN A 53 5.81 32.04 9.92
CA ASN A 53 6.45 33.24 10.44
C ASN A 53 7.81 32.97 11.13
N LEU A 54 8.20 31.71 11.36
CA LEU A 54 9.53 31.38 11.86
C LEU A 54 10.60 31.82 10.85
N GLY A 55 11.74 32.30 11.34
CA GLY A 55 12.93 32.50 10.51
C GLY A 55 13.43 31.18 9.90
N THR A 56 14.14 31.27 8.77
CA THR A 56 14.59 30.12 7.98
C THR A 56 15.33 29.05 8.79
N GLY A 57 16.24 29.46 9.70
CA GLY A 57 17.01 28.53 10.53
C GLY A 57 16.15 27.67 11.48
N PRO A 58 15.40 28.29 12.41
CA PRO A 58 14.43 27.59 13.26
C PRO A 58 13.44 26.73 12.48
N ARG A 59 12.92 27.24 11.36
CA ARG A 59 11.96 26.49 10.53
C ARG A 59 12.59 25.26 9.87
N ALA A 60 13.81 25.38 9.34
CA ALA A 60 14.57 24.26 8.80
C ALA A 60 14.91 23.22 9.87
N LEU A 61 15.35 23.64 11.07
CA LEU A 61 15.62 22.71 12.16
C LEU A 61 14.37 21.96 12.60
N LEU A 62 13.24 22.67 12.79
CA LEU A 62 11.96 22.05 13.10
C LEU A 62 11.54 21.04 12.02
N THR A 63 11.70 21.41 10.74
CA THR A 63 11.44 20.50 9.62
C THR A 63 12.31 19.23 9.71
N ARG A 64 13.63 19.37 10.00
CA ARG A 64 14.52 18.21 10.19
C ARG A 64 14.05 17.30 11.33
N MET A 65 13.55 17.87 12.42
CA MET A 65 13.04 17.10 13.56
C MET A 65 11.75 16.35 13.20
N VAL A 66 10.79 17.03 12.56
CA VAL A 66 9.52 16.43 12.07
C VAL A 66 9.76 15.28 11.08
N MET A 67 10.81 15.36 10.26
CA MET A 67 11.14 14.33 9.28
C MET A 67 11.85 13.11 9.88
N ARG A 68 12.36 13.20 11.12
CA ARG A 68 13.07 12.09 11.78
C ARG A 68 12.09 11.23 12.59
N SER A 69 12.49 9.99 12.83
CA SER A 69 11.70 9.08 13.67
C SER A 69 11.73 9.47 15.15
N GLY A 70 10.54 9.57 15.75
CA GLY A 70 10.33 9.87 17.15
C GLY A 70 10.33 11.37 17.47
N GLU A 71 9.92 11.71 18.68
CA GLU A 71 9.72 13.11 19.10
C GLU A 71 10.80 13.62 20.07
N LEU A 72 11.59 12.72 20.65
CA LEU A 72 12.64 13.07 21.60
C LEU A 72 14.00 13.12 20.91
N PHE A 73 14.70 14.24 21.07
CA PHE A 73 15.99 14.50 20.44
C PHE A 73 17.01 15.03 21.45
N ARG A 74 18.24 14.56 21.31
CA ARG A 74 19.39 15.15 22.01
C ARG A 74 19.89 16.36 21.22
N ALA A 75 20.01 17.51 21.88
CA ALA A 75 20.47 18.75 21.27
C ALA A 75 21.87 18.59 20.63
N ASP A 76 22.79 17.87 21.27
CA ASP A 76 24.16 17.64 20.78
C ASP A 76 24.23 16.77 19.51
N LYS A 77 23.13 16.09 19.17
CA LYS A 77 22.97 15.25 17.97
C LYS A 77 22.20 15.93 16.84
N LEU A 78 21.75 17.17 17.03
CA LEU A 78 21.15 17.99 15.99
C LEU A 78 22.25 18.85 15.37
N ARG A 79 22.93 18.30 14.36
CA ARG A 79 24.04 18.96 13.65
C ARG A 79 23.70 19.08 12.17
N TYR A 80 23.49 20.31 11.72
CA TYR A 80 23.00 20.66 10.40
C TYR A 80 23.79 21.88 9.90
N PRO A 81 25.00 21.66 9.33
CA PRO A 81 25.88 22.75 8.90
C PRO A 81 25.27 23.61 7.80
N GLU A 82 24.22 23.15 7.12
CA GLU A 82 23.48 23.91 6.13
C GLU A 82 22.57 25.01 6.71
N LEU A 83 22.34 25.05 8.02
CA LEU A 83 21.46 26.05 8.62
C LEU A 83 22.09 27.46 8.56
N PRO A 84 21.29 28.51 8.29
CA PRO A 84 21.78 29.88 8.22
C PRO A 84 22.13 30.49 9.59
N VAL A 85 21.87 29.77 10.69
CA VAL A 85 22.14 30.18 12.08
C VAL A 85 22.64 28.97 12.88
N PRO A 86 23.38 29.17 13.98
CA PRO A 86 23.76 28.07 14.87
C PRO A 86 22.56 27.27 15.38
N GLU A 87 22.69 25.95 15.48
CA GLU A 87 21.59 25.05 15.90
C GLU A 87 21.09 25.39 17.31
N ALA A 88 21.98 25.83 18.19
CA ALA A 88 21.62 26.25 19.55
C ALA A 88 20.68 27.47 19.57
N ASP A 89 20.90 28.45 18.68
CA ASP A 89 20.05 29.65 18.57
C ASP A 89 18.67 29.28 18.01
N ALA A 90 18.65 28.41 16.99
CA ALA A 90 17.42 27.88 16.42
C ALA A 90 16.62 27.08 17.47
N LEU A 91 17.26 26.19 18.23
CA LEU A 91 16.65 25.43 19.32
C LEU A 91 16.04 26.35 20.38
N LYS A 92 16.79 27.37 20.81
CA LYS A 92 16.33 28.33 21.82
C LYS A 92 15.05 29.05 21.37
N LEU A 93 14.99 29.49 20.12
CA LEU A 93 13.78 30.12 19.59
C LEU A 93 12.62 29.12 19.53
N LEU A 94 12.85 27.90 19.07
CA LEU A 94 11.81 26.88 18.99
C LEU A 94 11.23 26.53 20.37
N VAL A 95 12.05 26.54 21.43
CA VAL A 95 11.57 26.41 22.82
C VAL A 95 10.73 27.62 23.24
N GLN A 96 11.20 28.84 22.94
CA GLN A 96 10.48 30.08 23.28
C GLN A 96 9.10 30.17 22.61
N GLU A 97 9.02 29.73 21.34
CA GLU A 97 7.79 29.69 20.53
C GLU A 97 6.92 28.44 20.80
N GLY A 98 7.30 27.62 21.77
CA GLY A 98 6.54 26.44 22.21
C GLY A 98 6.47 25.32 21.17
N TRP A 99 7.42 25.24 20.24
CA TRP A 99 7.58 24.10 19.34
C TRP A 99 8.34 22.95 19.98
N LEU A 100 9.15 23.24 21.01
CA LEU A 100 9.93 22.24 21.74
C LEU A 100 9.71 22.39 23.25
N ASP A 101 9.52 21.27 23.94
CA ASP A 101 9.70 21.20 25.40
C ASP A 101 11.17 20.91 25.69
N ASN A 102 11.78 21.72 26.55
CA ASN A 102 13.19 21.62 26.92
C ASN A 102 13.45 20.86 28.22
N SER A 103 12.40 20.34 28.86
CA SER A 103 12.49 19.54 30.08
C SER A 103 11.44 18.40 30.10
N PRO A 104 11.35 17.59 29.03
CA PRO A 104 10.35 16.53 28.95
C PRO A 104 10.59 15.44 30.00
N GLU A 105 9.50 14.78 30.41
CA GLU A 105 9.59 13.57 31.24
C GLU A 105 10.05 12.39 30.38
N LEU A 106 11.14 11.74 30.79
CA LEU A 106 11.73 10.61 30.09
C LEU A 106 11.43 9.33 30.87
N SER A 107 10.87 8.34 30.17
CA SER A 107 10.80 6.97 30.67
C SER A 107 12.19 6.32 30.66
N LEU A 108 12.34 5.20 31.38
CA LEU A 108 13.55 4.40 31.31
C LEU A 108 13.84 3.92 29.87
N ASP A 109 12.81 3.55 29.11
CA ASP A 109 12.95 3.13 27.72
C ASP A 109 13.45 4.28 26.83
N ASP A 110 13.00 5.51 27.07
CA ASP A 110 13.49 6.69 26.36
C ASP A 110 14.96 6.97 26.65
N LEU A 111 15.39 6.85 27.91
CA LEU A 111 16.81 6.96 28.26
C LEU A 111 17.65 5.93 27.51
N PHE A 112 17.24 4.67 27.52
CA PHE A 112 17.96 3.59 26.83
C PHE A 112 17.94 3.75 25.32
N ARG A 113 16.98 4.49 24.75
CA ARG A 113 16.93 4.83 23.33
C ARG A 113 17.85 6.01 22.98
N LEU A 114 17.91 7.03 23.84
CA LEU A 114 18.63 8.29 23.59
C LEU A 114 20.11 8.25 23.97
N PHE A 115 20.48 7.45 24.97
CA PHE A 115 21.81 7.40 25.53
C PHE A 115 22.48 6.05 25.31
N THR A 116 23.80 6.09 25.17
CA THR A 116 24.64 4.90 25.05
C THR A 116 24.81 4.23 26.41
N LEU A 117 25.15 2.94 26.41
CA LEU A 117 25.48 2.25 27.67
C LEU A 117 26.69 2.85 28.39
N ALA A 118 27.62 3.47 27.68
CA ALA A 118 28.75 4.13 28.28
C ALA A 118 28.32 5.33 29.14
N GLU A 119 27.28 6.05 28.70
CA GLU A 119 26.68 7.17 29.42
C GLU A 119 25.78 6.69 30.57
N LEU A 120 25.05 5.59 30.40
CA LEU A 120 24.10 5.08 31.43
C LEU A 120 24.77 4.30 32.58
N ARG A 121 25.94 3.69 32.35
CA ARG A 121 26.64 2.90 33.37
C ARG A 121 27.08 3.71 34.60
N PRO A 122 27.65 4.92 34.46
CA PRO A 122 27.96 5.77 35.62
C PRO A 122 26.71 6.10 36.45
N VAL A 123 25.59 6.36 35.77
CA VAL A 123 24.30 6.74 36.39
C VAL A 123 23.76 5.61 37.26
N PHE A 124 23.61 4.41 36.69
CA PHE A 124 22.98 3.28 37.39
C PHE A 124 23.97 2.37 38.12
N GLY A 125 25.27 2.53 37.90
CA GLY A 125 26.30 1.63 38.42
C GLY A 125 26.36 1.59 39.95
N GLY A 126 26.09 2.71 40.63
CA GLY A 126 26.00 2.74 42.09
C GLY A 126 24.86 1.89 42.62
N TRP A 127 23.66 2.06 42.05
CA TRP A 127 22.47 1.29 42.41
C TRP A 127 22.63 -0.20 42.09
N LEU A 128 23.14 -0.53 40.89
CA LEU A 128 23.38 -1.92 40.49
C LEU A 128 24.32 -2.65 41.45
N GLN A 129 25.40 -1.99 41.87
CA GLN A 129 26.33 -2.56 42.85
C GLN A 129 25.67 -2.79 44.21
N GLN A 130 24.82 -1.87 44.67
CA GLN A 130 24.08 -2.02 45.94
C GLN A 130 23.12 -3.22 45.90
N GLN A 131 22.53 -3.51 44.74
CA GLN A 131 21.69 -4.69 44.51
C GLN A 131 22.48 -5.97 44.22
N GLY A 132 23.82 -5.94 44.32
CA GLY A 132 24.68 -7.12 44.10
C GLY A 132 24.92 -7.48 42.64
N HIS A 133 24.57 -6.61 41.69
CA HIS A 133 24.79 -6.82 40.27
C HIS A 133 26.10 -6.18 39.77
N PRO A 134 26.74 -6.72 38.71
CA PRO A 134 27.87 -6.06 38.07
C PRO A 134 27.53 -4.67 37.53
N LYS A 135 28.44 -3.70 37.63
CA LYS A 135 28.25 -2.36 37.02
C LYS A 135 28.23 -2.38 35.49
N THR A 136 28.76 -3.43 34.88
CA THR A 136 28.99 -3.54 33.43
C THR A 136 28.05 -4.53 32.75
N LEU A 137 26.76 -4.43 33.03
CA LEU A 137 25.75 -5.25 32.37
C LEU A 137 25.58 -4.91 30.88
N GLY A 138 25.04 -5.89 30.13
CA GLY A 138 24.54 -5.68 28.78
C GLY A 138 23.22 -4.91 28.78
N LYS A 139 22.84 -4.33 27.62
CA LYS A 139 21.73 -3.37 27.52
C LYS A 139 20.39 -3.96 28.00
N ALA A 140 20.04 -5.14 27.50
CA ALA A 140 18.77 -5.79 27.82
C ALA A 140 18.67 -6.14 29.31
N GLN A 141 19.72 -6.75 29.88
CA GLN A 141 19.77 -7.13 31.29
C GLN A 141 19.73 -5.91 32.22
N MET A 142 20.48 -4.86 31.89
CA MET A 142 20.45 -3.63 32.68
C MET A 142 19.05 -3.00 32.67
N ARG A 143 18.41 -2.94 31.50
CA ARG A 143 17.06 -2.40 31.37
C ARG A 143 16.04 -3.20 32.17
N GLU A 144 16.10 -4.53 32.08
CA GLU A 144 15.19 -5.44 32.79
C GLU A 144 15.26 -5.26 34.30
N LEU A 145 16.47 -5.19 34.87
CA LEU A 145 16.66 -4.99 36.31
C LEU A 145 16.22 -3.59 36.79
N LEU A 146 16.29 -2.60 35.92
CA LEU A 146 15.92 -1.22 36.24
C LEU A 146 14.43 -0.93 35.99
N ALA A 147 13.71 -1.78 35.26
CA ALA A 147 12.35 -1.49 34.78
C ALA A 147 11.34 -1.24 35.92
N GLU A 148 11.37 -2.06 36.98
CA GLU A 148 10.47 -1.91 38.13
C GLU A 148 10.91 -0.79 39.08
N PRO A 149 12.20 -0.69 39.50
CA PRO A 149 12.63 0.36 40.45
C PRO A 149 12.63 1.77 39.87
N PHE A 150 12.70 1.89 38.54
CA PHE A 150 12.77 3.14 37.80
C PHE A 150 11.64 3.25 36.76
N SER A 151 10.43 2.84 37.15
CA SER A 151 9.25 2.85 36.29
C SER A 151 8.71 4.25 36.00
N GLU A 152 8.77 5.16 36.97
CA GLU A 152 8.22 6.51 36.87
C GLU A 152 9.07 7.41 35.95
N PRO A 153 8.48 7.98 34.88
CA PRO A 153 9.13 9.00 34.05
C PRO A 153 9.54 10.23 34.86
N ARG A 154 10.65 10.84 34.47
CA ARG A 154 11.13 12.09 35.10
C ARG A 154 12.03 12.88 34.15
N PRO A 155 12.23 14.19 34.37
CA PRO A 155 13.13 15.00 33.56
C PRO A 155 14.57 14.47 33.57
N LEU A 156 15.32 14.74 32.50
CA LEU A 156 16.70 14.26 32.36
C LEU A 156 17.60 14.63 33.55
N ARG A 157 17.44 15.84 34.11
CA ARG A 157 18.24 16.33 35.25
C ARG A 157 18.11 15.44 36.50
N ASP A 158 16.97 14.76 36.66
CA ASP A 158 16.69 13.88 37.80
C ASP A 158 17.18 12.45 37.55
N TRP A 159 17.46 12.13 36.28
CA TRP A 159 18.14 10.90 35.89
C TRP A 159 19.67 11.06 35.94
N MET A 160 20.20 12.19 35.44
CA MET A 160 21.63 12.44 35.21
C MET A 160 22.02 13.84 35.73
N PRO A 161 22.32 14.01 37.03
CA PRO A 161 22.53 15.33 37.64
C PRO A 161 23.86 15.99 37.27
N ASP A 162 24.87 15.21 36.85
CA ASP A 162 26.29 15.64 36.74
C ASP A 162 26.75 15.98 35.31
N ASP A 163 25.85 15.96 34.33
CA ASP A 163 26.22 16.21 32.94
C ASP A 163 25.95 17.69 32.63
N GLY A 164 27.02 18.46 32.38
CA GLY A 164 26.92 19.86 31.97
C GLY A 164 26.06 20.08 30.70
N GLU A 165 26.01 21.31 30.19
CA GLU A 165 25.16 21.75 29.04
C GLU A 165 25.09 20.82 27.80
N ALA A 166 26.01 19.86 27.67
CA ALA A 166 26.17 18.91 26.56
C ALA A 166 25.10 17.80 26.42
N ALA A 167 24.19 17.60 27.38
CA ALA A 167 23.22 16.48 27.33
C ALA A 167 21.75 16.91 27.23
N GLN A 168 21.42 18.15 26.87
CA GLN A 168 20.02 18.60 26.80
C GLN A 168 19.17 17.72 25.87
N VAL A 169 18.04 17.22 26.38
CA VAL A 169 17.01 16.53 25.60
C VAL A 169 15.83 17.47 25.40
N VAL A 170 15.35 17.55 24.17
CA VAL A 170 14.15 18.31 23.78
C VAL A 170 13.10 17.37 23.21
N GLN A 171 11.83 17.68 23.44
CA GLN A 171 10.69 16.99 22.84
C GLN A 171 10.00 17.89 21.82
N LEU A 172 9.86 17.38 20.60
CA LEU A 172 9.04 17.99 19.56
C LEU A 172 7.58 18.05 19.99
N GLN A 173 7.00 19.25 19.96
CA GLN A 173 5.59 19.47 20.20
C GLN A 173 4.81 19.48 18.88
N ASP A 174 3.50 19.22 18.96
CA ASP A 174 2.56 19.26 17.84
C ASP A 174 2.87 18.30 16.68
N MET A 175 3.56 17.17 16.91
CA MET A 175 3.77 16.16 15.86
C MET A 175 2.45 15.66 15.25
N ALA A 176 1.39 15.58 16.07
CA ALA A 176 0.03 15.26 15.62
C ALA A 176 -0.54 16.26 14.59
N LEU A 177 -0.15 17.55 14.66
CA LEU A 177 -0.51 18.54 13.64
C LEU A 177 0.24 18.26 12.34
N PHE A 178 1.54 17.98 12.42
CA PHE A 178 2.33 17.64 11.23
C PHE A 178 1.83 16.37 10.55
N ASP A 179 1.49 15.32 11.30
CA ASP A 179 0.86 14.12 10.74
C ASP A 179 -0.51 14.41 10.13
N ARG A 180 -1.32 15.30 10.73
CA ARG A 180 -2.58 15.76 10.13
C ARG A 180 -2.34 16.46 8.79
N ILE A 181 -1.38 17.38 8.71
CA ILE A 181 -1.03 18.08 7.46
C ILE A 181 -0.59 17.07 6.40
N ARG A 182 0.31 16.14 6.78
CA ARG A 182 0.80 15.08 5.90
C ARG A 182 -0.34 14.22 5.36
N LEU A 183 -1.27 13.83 6.24
CA LEU A 183 -2.47 13.10 5.87
C LEU A 183 -3.35 13.89 4.90
N MET A 184 -3.62 15.15 5.19
CA MET A 184 -4.49 15.99 4.36
C MET A 184 -3.89 16.23 2.98
N PHE A 185 -2.57 16.40 2.90
CA PHE A 185 -1.85 16.57 1.64
C PHE A 185 -1.82 15.27 0.83
N PHE A 186 -1.26 14.18 1.37
CA PHE A 186 -1.09 12.92 0.64
C PHE A 186 -2.33 12.03 0.59
N GLY A 187 -3.39 12.38 1.34
CA GLY A 187 -4.57 11.52 1.54
C GLY A 187 -4.25 10.21 2.28
N ASN A 188 -3.02 10.03 2.74
CA ASN A 188 -2.58 8.85 3.49
C ASN A 188 -1.33 9.14 4.34
N LEU A 189 -1.02 8.24 5.28
CA LEU A 189 0.16 8.32 6.16
C LEU A 189 1.26 7.31 5.79
N ARG A 190 1.15 6.64 4.65
CA ARG A 190 2.23 5.77 4.14
C ARG A 190 3.28 6.60 3.42
N GLN A 191 2.85 7.66 2.73
CA GLN A 191 3.76 8.65 2.17
C GLN A 191 4.31 9.55 3.27
N SER A 192 5.62 9.73 3.23
CA SER A 192 6.46 10.52 4.11
C SER A 192 6.76 11.90 3.51
N TRP A 193 7.33 12.78 4.32
CA TRP A 193 7.81 14.09 3.87
C TRP A 193 8.90 14.00 2.79
N THR A 194 9.63 12.89 2.72
CA THR A 194 10.67 12.66 1.71
C THR A 194 10.13 12.18 0.37
N ASP A 195 8.90 11.66 0.30
CA ASP A 195 8.32 11.19 -0.97
C ASP A 195 8.03 12.33 -1.94
N PHE A 196 8.01 13.57 -1.44
CA PHE A 196 7.95 14.78 -2.26
C PHE A 196 9.22 14.99 -3.11
N VAL A 197 10.36 14.40 -2.72
CA VAL A 197 11.67 14.55 -3.37
C VAL A 197 11.83 13.64 -4.60
N LEU A 198 11.09 12.53 -4.66
CA LEU A 198 11.25 11.51 -5.73
C LEU A 198 10.91 12.02 -7.13
N VAL A 199 10.13 13.09 -7.22
CA VAL A 199 9.74 13.78 -8.45
C VAL A 199 10.95 14.48 -9.10
N GLU A 200 11.92 14.90 -8.28
CA GLU A 200 13.02 15.79 -8.68
C GLU A 200 14.22 15.08 -9.26
N LEU A 201 14.42 13.83 -8.85
CA LEU A 201 15.48 12.99 -9.39
C LEU A 201 15.22 12.60 -10.86
N GLY A 202 14.12 13.06 -11.47
CA GLY A 202 13.73 12.72 -12.84
C GLY A 202 13.37 11.25 -13.05
N VAL A 203 13.34 10.46 -11.96
CA VAL A 203 13.06 9.02 -11.98
C VAL A 203 11.60 8.75 -12.36
N GLN A 204 10.69 9.69 -12.06
CA GLN A 204 9.26 9.47 -12.25
C GLN A 204 8.54 10.74 -12.76
N GLN A 205 7.96 10.65 -13.96
CA GLN A 205 7.10 11.69 -14.52
C GLN A 205 5.62 11.38 -14.22
N PHE A 206 4.81 12.39 -13.93
CA PHE A 206 3.40 12.22 -13.56
C PHE A 206 2.47 12.88 -14.59
N GLU A 207 1.34 12.24 -14.86
CA GLU A 207 0.33 12.80 -15.76
C GLU A 207 -0.21 14.13 -15.20
N PRO A 208 -0.27 15.21 -15.99
CA PRO A 208 -0.90 16.45 -15.56
C PRO A 208 -2.43 16.27 -15.51
N VAL A 209 -2.98 16.26 -14.29
CA VAL A 209 -4.42 16.25 -14.05
C VAL A 209 -4.83 17.63 -13.52
N PRO A 210 -5.91 18.25 -14.04
CA PRO A 210 -6.39 19.52 -13.52
C PRO A 210 -6.96 19.34 -12.10
N PHE A 211 -6.59 20.26 -11.20
CA PHE A 211 -7.10 20.29 -9.83
C PHE A 211 -8.20 21.35 -9.70
N THR A 212 -9.28 21.00 -9.02
CA THR A 212 -10.34 21.92 -8.62
C THR A 212 -10.35 22.06 -7.09
N PRO A 213 -11.06 23.02 -6.47
CA PRO A 213 -11.19 23.07 -5.01
C PRO A 213 -11.76 21.78 -4.39
N GLU A 214 -12.51 21.00 -5.17
CA GLU A 214 -13.04 19.68 -4.77
C GLU A 214 -12.02 18.53 -4.90
N SER A 215 -10.84 18.80 -5.49
CA SER A 215 -9.69 17.89 -5.58
C SER A 215 -8.98 17.78 -4.23
N ARG A 216 -9.69 17.25 -3.23
CA ARG A 216 -9.18 16.98 -1.89
C ARG A 216 -9.52 15.56 -1.43
N ALA A 217 -8.63 14.96 -0.65
CA ALA A 217 -8.81 13.61 -0.10
C ALA A 217 -9.96 13.54 0.93
N PHE A 218 -10.17 14.63 1.66
CA PHE A 218 -11.14 14.76 2.74
C PHE A 218 -12.04 15.98 2.50
N GLN A 219 -13.33 15.82 2.76
CA GLN A 219 -14.34 16.87 2.63
C GLN A 219 -14.73 17.47 3.98
N HIS A 220 -14.60 16.68 5.06
CA HIS A 220 -14.95 17.12 6.41
C HIS A 220 -13.83 16.80 7.41
N ARG A 221 -13.68 17.66 8.43
CA ARG A 221 -12.69 17.44 9.50
C ARG A 221 -12.88 16.07 10.18
N SER A 222 -14.12 15.68 10.42
CA SER A 222 -14.46 14.40 11.05
C SER A 222 -13.92 13.19 10.27
N GLU A 223 -13.75 13.29 8.95
CA GLU A 223 -13.14 12.24 8.15
C GLU A 223 -11.64 12.11 8.41
N VAL A 224 -10.96 13.26 8.57
CA VAL A 224 -9.53 13.32 8.95
C VAL A 224 -9.34 12.74 10.35
N ASP A 225 -10.19 13.14 11.30
CA ASP A 225 -10.17 12.68 12.68
C ASP A 225 -10.40 11.16 12.74
N CYS A 226 -11.40 10.65 12.01
CA CYS A 226 -11.69 9.23 11.94
C CYS A 226 -10.53 8.43 11.33
N TYR A 227 -9.87 8.96 10.29
CA TYR A 227 -8.68 8.33 9.72
C TYR A 227 -7.55 8.24 10.76
N LEU A 228 -7.26 9.34 11.47
CA LEU A 228 -6.20 9.39 12.47
C LEU A 228 -6.48 8.44 13.63
N GLN A 229 -7.71 8.38 14.11
CA GLN A 229 -8.13 7.42 15.14
C GLN A 229 -7.91 5.97 14.69
N MET A 230 -8.36 5.61 13.48
CA MET A 230 -8.10 4.27 12.93
C MET A 230 -6.61 3.97 12.78
N HIS A 231 -5.80 4.98 12.44
CA HIS A 231 -4.35 4.81 12.35
C HIS A 231 -3.72 4.54 13.71
N GLN A 232 -4.12 5.28 14.75
CA GLN A 232 -3.66 5.06 16.12
C GLN A 232 -4.02 3.67 16.63
N CYS A 233 -5.26 3.21 16.41
CA CYS A 233 -5.66 1.83 16.71
C CYS A 233 -4.75 0.81 16.01
N ARG A 234 -4.41 1.07 14.74
CA ARG A 234 -3.51 0.19 13.98
C ARG A 234 -2.10 0.14 14.57
N GLU A 235 -1.53 1.30 14.91
CA GLU A 235 -0.19 1.37 15.50
C GLU A 235 -0.13 0.68 16.87
N ARG A 236 -1.18 0.82 17.68
CA ARG A 236 -1.33 0.11 18.97
C ARG A 236 -1.31 -1.41 18.78
N LEU A 237 -2.05 -1.93 17.80
CA LEU A 237 -2.02 -3.36 17.47
C LEU A 237 -0.64 -3.81 16.97
N ASP A 238 0.02 -3.02 16.12
CA ASP A 238 1.36 -3.36 15.59
C ASP A 238 2.43 -3.31 16.71
N LYS A 239 2.24 -2.48 17.75
CA LYS A 239 3.05 -2.47 18.98
C LYS A 239 2.74 -3.62 19.94
N GLY A 240 1.74 -4.46 19.63
CA GLY A 240 1.42 -5.67 20.39
C GLY A 240 0.40 -5.47 21.51
N GLU A 241 -0.29 -4.32 21.57
CA GLU A 241 -1.35 -4.08 22.55
C GLU A 241 -2.49 -5.12 22.41
N PRO A 242 -3.12 -5.56 23.53
CA PRO A 242 -4.23 -6.50 23.47
C PRO A 242 -5.38 -5.99 22.59
N ALA A 243 -5.93 -6.87 21.74
CA ALA A 243 -7.01 -6.50 20.83
C ALA A 243 -8.28 -6.05 21.59
N ALA A 244 -8.50 -6.58 22.80
CA ALA A 244 -9.58 -6.20 23.68
C ALA A 244 -9.50 -4.74 24.15
N ASP A 245 -8.29 -4.20 24.32
CA ASP A 245 -8.06 -2.82 24.76
C ASP A 245 -8.15 -1.83 23.59
N VAL A 246 -7.80 -2.28 22.38
CA VAL A 246 -7.90 -1.45 21.17
C VAL A 246 -9.33 -1.39 20.63
N TRP A 247 -10.12 -2.46 20.79
CA TRP A 247 -11.45 -2.58 20.21
C TRP A 247 -12.42 -1.42 20.53
N PRO A 248 -12.54 -0.95 21.80
CA PRO A 248 -13.43 0.15 22.16
C PRO A 248 -13.10 1.48 21.46
N ASP A 249 -11.85 1.67 21.06
CA ASP A 249 -11.38 2.90 20.42
C ASP A 249 -11.51 2.89 18.91
N VAL A 250 -11.92 1.76 18.31
CA VAL A 250 -12.19 1.70 16.86
C VAL A 250 -13.46 2.50 16.56
N PRO A 251 -13.41 3.46 15.61
CA PRO A 251 -14.59 4.25 15.29
C PRO A 251 -15.73 3.40 14.74
N GLY A 252 -16.96 3.88 14.97
CA GLY A 252 -18.16 3.31 14.38
C GLY A 252 -18.18 3.35 12.85
N PRO A 253 -19.25 2.82 12.22
CA PRO A 253 -19.45 2.95 10.78
C PRO A 253 -19.40 4.41 10.32
N VAL A 254 -18.82 4.64 9.13
CA VAL A 254 -18.61 5.98 8.56
C VAL A 254 -19.35 6.08 7.23
N ASP A 255 -19.96 7.23 6.95
CA ASP A 255 -20.59 7.52 5.66
C ASP A 255 -19.57 8.03 4.63
N ASN A 256 -18.53 7.23 4.41
CA ASN A 256 -17.49 7.48 3.41
C ASN A 256 -16.93 6.12 2.94
N PRO A 257 -17.15 5.70 1.67
CA PRO A 257 -16.76 4.37 1.19
C PRO A 257 -15.29 4.02 1.40
N TRP A 258 -14.40 5.03 1.30
CA TRP A 258 -12.98 4.82 1.50
C TRP A 258 -12.60 4.61 2.95
N LEU A 259 -13.17 5.40 3.87
CA LEU A 259 -12.97 5.20 5.30
C LEU A 259 -13.61 3.91 5.79
N THR A 260 -14.75 3.51 5.24
CA THR A 260 -15.38 2.21 5.49
C THR A 260 -14.44 1.06 5.09
N SER A 261 -13.90 1.08 3.88
CA SER A 261 -12.92 0.07 3.44
C SER A 261 -11.68 0.03 4.34
N ARG A 262 -11.21 1.19 4.81
CA ARG A 262 -10.10 1.29 5.77
C ARG A 262 -10.45 0.68 7.13
N ARG A 263 -11.62 1.01 7.66
CA ARG A 263 -12.16 0.46 8.91
C ARG A 263 -12.28 -1.05 8.81
N ASP A 264 -12.85 -1.55 7.73
CA ASP A 264 -13.02 -2.99 7.50
C ASP A 264 -11.69 -3.74 7.49
N ARG A 265 -10.64 -3.15 6.91
CA ARG A 265 -9.29 -3.69 6.97
C ARG A 265 -8.69 -3.64 8.38
N LEU A 266 -8.93 -2.57 9.14
CA LEU A 266 -8.52 -2.51 10.55
C LEU A 266 -9.18 -3.63 11.35
N LEU A 267 -10.49 -3.83 11.18
CA LEU A 267 -11.25 -4.90 11.83
C LEU A 267 -10.75 -6.30 11.45
N LEU A 268 -10.43 -6.53 10.17
CA LEU A 268 -9.84 -7.80 9.74
C LEU A 268 -8.59 -8.13 10.57
N GLU A 269 -7.72 -7.15 10.76
CA GLU A 269 -6.41 -7.32 11.41
C GLU A 269 -6.56 -7.36 12.94
N LEU A 270 -7.48 -6.57 13.51
CA LEU A 270 -7.84 -6.65 14.92
C LEU A 270 -8.40 -8.04 15.25
N GLY A 271 -9.31 -8.58 14.44
CA GLY A 271 -9.84 -9.93 14.65
C GLY A 271 -8.77 -11.03 14.49
N ARG A 272 -7.80 -10.87 13.58
CA ARG A 272 -6.63 -11.76 13.47
C ARG A 272 -5.74 -11.70 14.71
N GLN A 273 -5.62 -10.53 15.33
CA GLN A 273 -4.85 -10.36 16.57
C GLN A 273 -5.62 -10.97 17.76
N ALA A 274 -6.90 -10.70 17.89
CA ALA A 274 -7.78 -11.29 18.91
C ALA A 274 -7.74 -12.82 18.86
N GLU A 275 -7.88 -13.40 17.65
CA GLU A 275 -7.78 -14.85 17.45
C GLU A 275 -6.41 -15.40 17.90
N ARG A 276 -5.31 -14.74 17.55
CA ARG A 276 -3.95 -15.14 17.96
C ARG A 276 -3.74 -15.05 19.48
N GLN A 277 -4.42 -14.12 20.13
CA GLN A 277 -4.40 -13.93 21.58
C GLN A 277 -5.35 -14.89 22.32
N GLY A 278 -6.14 -15.70 21.61
CA GLY A 278 -7.10 -16.64 22.20
C GLY A 278 -8.49 -16.06 22.44
N GLU A 279 -8.71 -14.78 22.12
CA GLU A 279 -9.98 -14.05 22.29
C GLU A 279 -10.96 -14.37 21.15
N GLN A 280 -11.44 -15.61 21.11
CA GLN A 280 -12.25 -16.13 19.99
C GLN A 280 -13.59 -15.41 19.82
N GLU A 281 -14.30 -15.10 20.90
CA GLU A 281 -15.59 -14.38 20.82
C GLU A 281 -15.40 -12.94 20.34
N LEU A 282 -14.33 -12.26 20.79
CA LEU A 282 -13.98 -10.94 20.26
C LEU A 282 -13.66 -11.01 18.77
N ALA A 283 -12.89 -12.02 18.33
CA ALA A 283 -12.57 -12.19 16.91
C ALA A 283 -13.85 -12.39 16.06
N LEU A 284 -14.83 -13.17 16.55
CA LEU A 284 -16.13 -13.32 15.90
C LEU A 284 -16.90 -12.01 15.82
N GLN A 285 -16.98 -11.26 16.92
CA GLN A 285 -17.66 -9.96 16.97
C GLN A 285 -17.05 -8.95 16.00
N VAL A 286 -15.72 -8.86 15.99
CA VAL A 286 -14.96 -7.91 15.17
C VAL A 286 -15.10 -8.24 13.67
N TRP A 287 -14.97 -9.51 13.29
CA TRP A 287 -15.15 -9.89 11.89
C TRP A 287 -16.60 -9.79 11.42
N ALA A 288 -17.59 -9.99 12.30
CA ALA A 288 -18.99 -9.74 11.98
C ALA A 288 -19.27 -8.26 11.70
N ALA A 289 -18.53 -7.34 12.33
CA ALA A 289 -18.64 -5.90 12.15
C ALA A 289 -17.86 -5.36 10.93
N SER A 290 -17.12 -6.22 10.21
CA SER A 290 -16.28 -5.87 9.07
C SER A 290 -16.95 -6.24 7.74
N GLY A 291 -16.98 -5.28 6.81
CA GLY A 291 -17.32 -5.51 5.40
C GLY A 291 -16.18 -6.15 4.59
N HIS A 292 -15.01 -6.42 5.20
CA HIS A 292 -13.89 -6.98 4.45
C HIS A 292 -14.19 -8.43 4.03
N ARG A 293 -14.08 -8.72 2.73
CA ARG A 293 -14.25 -10.06 2.14
C ARG A 293 -13.64 -11.23 2.92
N GLU A 294 -12.38 -11.07 3.36
CA GLU A 294 -11.68 -12.11 4.13
C GLU A 294 -12.20 -12.26 5.56
N ALA A 295 -12.78 -11.21 6.16
CA ALA A 295 -13.25 -11.25 7.54
C ALA A 295 -14.41 -12.25 7.66
N ARG A 296 -15.35 -12.24 6.71
CA ARG A 296 -16.47 -13.18 6.69
C ARG A 296 -16.02 -14.63 6.52
N LEU A 297 -15.04 -14.93 5.65
CA LEU A 297 -14.45 -16.27 5.56
C LEU A 297 -13.78 -16.72 6.85
N LYS A 298 -13.08 -15.79 7.53
CA LYS A 298 -12.41 -16.07 8.80
C LYS A 298 -13.41 -16.33 9.92
N GLN A 299 -14.49 -15.55 9.97
CA GLN A 299 -15.61 -15.76 10.89
C GLN A 299 -16.20 -17.18 10.72
N LEU A 300 -16.53 -17.57 9.48
CA LEU A 300 -17.06 -18.91 9.19
C LEU A 300 -16.10 -20.03 9.60
N ARG A 301 -14.80 -19.89 9.30
CA ARG A 301 -13.77 -20.87 9.69
C ARG A 301 -13.55 -20.94 11.20
N LEU A 302 -13.72 -19.84 11.92
CA LEU A 302 -13.64 -19.82 13.37
C LEU A 302 -14.87 -20.51 14.00
N LEU A 303 -16.08 -20.20 13.52
CA LEU A 303 -17.29 -20.91 13.94
C LEU A 303 -17.20 -22.43 13.68
N GLU A 304 -16.68 -22.84 12.51
CA GLU A 304 -16.42 -24.25 12.18
C GLU A 304 -15.47 -24.91 13.20
N ARG A 305 -14.36 -24.26 13.55
CA ARG A 305 -13.41 -24.78 14.57
C ARG A 305 -14.00 -24.81 15.97
N MET A 306 -14.85 -23.85 16.31
CA MET A 306 -15.59 -23.81 17.58
C MET A 306 -16.77 -24.78 17.60
N LYS A 307 -16.99 -25.57 16.52
CA LYS A 307 -18.09 -26.51 16.36
C LYS A 307 -19.48 -25.87 16.40
N ARG A 308 -19.57 -24.57 16.12
CA ARG A 308 -20.83 -23.81 15.99
C ARG A 308 -21.33 -23.92 14.55
N PHE A 309 -21.67 -25.14 14.14
CA PHE A 309 -21.95 -25.47 12.74
C PHE A 309 -23.23 -24.81 12.22
N ASP A 310 -24.28 -24.75 13.04
CA ASP A 310 -25.56 -24.13 12.65
C ASP A 310 -25.40 -22.62 12.42
N ASP A 311 -24.66 -21.92 13.28
CA ASP A 311 -24.34 -20.50 13.12
C ASP A 311 -23.55 -20.26 11.83
N ALA A 312 -22.51 -21.08 11.59
CA ALA A 312 -21.70 -20.99 10.38
C ALA A 312 -22.54 -21.26 9.12
N TRP A 313 -23.43 -22.24 9.16
CA TRP A 313 -24.31 -22.58 8.05
C TRP A 313 -25.31 -21.47 7.74
N ALA A 314 -25.96 -20.89 8.77
CA ALA A 314 -26.90 -19.79 8.60
C ALA A 314 -26.24 -18.58 7.90
N ILE A 315 -25.04 -18.19 8.35
CA ILE A 315 -24.27 -17.10 7.73
C ILE A 315 -23.86 -17.48 6.29
N ALA A 316 -23.41 -18.71 6.07
CA ALA A 316 -22.99 -19.17 4.74
C ALA A 316 -24.14 -19.15 3.73
N CYS A 317 -25.35 -19.58 4.11
CA CYS A 317 -26.54 -19.54 3.25
C CYS A 317 -26.97 -18.11 2.91
N GLN A 318 -26.93 -17.18 3.88
CA GLN A 318 -27.20 -15.77 3.60
C GLN A 318 -26.16 -15.18 2.65
N TRP A 319 -24.90 -15.58 2.78
CA TRP A 319 -23.84 -15.03 1.95
C TRP A 319 -23.93 -15.49 0.48
N GLN A 320 -24.48 -16.69 0.22
CA GLN A 320 -24.72 -17.18 -1.14
C GLN A 320 -25.68 -16.31 -1.96
N THR A 321 -26.54 -15.50 -1.32
CA THR A 321 -27.50 -14.63 -2.02
C THR A 321 -26.91 -13.27 -2.39
N THR A 322 -25.65 -13.02 -2.05
CA THR A 322 -24.94 -11.76 -2.36
C THR A 322 -24.03 -11.91 -3.58
N GLN A 323 -23.62 -10.79 -4.16
CA GLN A 323 -22.61 -10.78 -5.22
C GLN A 323 -21.23 -11.05 -4.60
N LEU A 324 -20.61 -12.17 -4.99
CA LEU A 324 -19.31 -12.62 -4.47
C LEU A 324 -18.20 -12.36 -5.47
N SER A 325 -17.00 -12.03 -4.98
CA SER A 325 -15.79 -12.15 -5.79
C SER A 325 -15.48 -13.62 -6.09
N ASP A 326 -14.69 -13.88 -7.13
CA ASP A 326 -14.32 -15.26 -7.48
C ASP A 326 -13.61 -15.97 -6.30
N ALA A 327 -12.78 -15.24 -5.54
CA ALA A 327 -12.09 -15.78 -4.37
C ALA A 327 -13.06 -16.10 -3.21
N GLU A 328 -14.06 -15.26 -3.00
CA GLU A 328 -15.10 -15.48 -2.00
C GLU A 328 -15.97 -16.68 -2.37
N ALA A 329 -16.43 -16.78 -3.62
CA ALA A 329 -17.23 -17.90 -4.11
C ALA A 329 -16.48 -19.24 -3.98
N GLN A 330 -15.20 -19.27 -4.35
CA GLN A 330 -14.35 -20.46 -4.19
C GLN A 330 -14.15 -20.84 -2.71
N GLY A 331 -13.87 -19.85 -1.85
CA GLY A 331 -13.69 -20.04 -0.41
C GLY A 331 -14.96 -20.54 0.28
N LEU A 332 -16.11 -19.94 -0.05
CA LEU A 332 -17.43 -20.30 0.45
C LEU A 332 -17.85 -21.70 -0.02
N GLY A 333 -17.65 -22.03 -1.30
CA GLY A 333 -17.95 -23.37 -1.82
C GLY A 333 -17.18 -24.47 -1.09
N ARG A 334 -15.89 -24.26 -0.80
CA ARG A 334 -15.07 -25.18 0.00
C ARG A 334 -15.62 -25.34 1.44
N LEU A 335 -16.11 -24.26 2.05
CA LEU A 335 -16.72 -24.27 3.39
C LEU A 335 -18.06 -25.02 3.39
N LEU A 336 -18.97 -24.66 2.49
CA LEU A 336 -20.29 -25.29 2.37
C LEU A 336 -20.20 -26.81 2.17
N LYS A 337 -19.26 -27.28 1.34
CA LYS A 337 -19.00 -28.72 1.15
C LYS A 337 -18.64 -29.44 2.46
N ARG A 338 -17.94 -28.78 3.39
CA ARG A 338 -17.58 -29.34 4.70
C ARG A 338 -18.68 -29.17 5.75
N LEU A 339 -19.41 -28.05 5.72
CA LEU A 339 -20.46 -27.73 6.69
C LEU A 339 -21.75 -28.52 6.42
N ALA A 340 -22.15 -28.70 5.16
CA ALA A 340 -23.39 -29.41 4.78
C ALA A 340 -23.58 -30.76 5.52
N PRO A 341 -22.61 -31.69 5.53
CA PRO A 341 -22.78 -32.95 6.26
C PRO A 341 -22.80 -32.79 7.79
N LYS A 342 -22.32 -31.66 8.35
CA LYS A 342 -22.33 -31.40 9.79
C LYS A 342 -23.68 -30.91 10.29
N VAL A 343 -24.49 -30.32 9.41
CA VAL A 343 -25.84 -29.81 9.72
C VAL A 343 -26.96 -30.64 9.06
N GLY A 344 -26.62 -31.74 8.39
CA GLY A 344 -27.59 -32.59 7.70
C GLY A 344 -28.19 -31.99 6.43
N ALA A 345 -27.52 -31.01 5.82
CA ALA A 345 -27.94 -30.39 4.57
C ALA A 345 -27.30 -31.06 3.34
N ASP A 346 -27.92 -30.84 2.17
CA ASP A 346 -27.38 -31.32 0.90
C ASP A 346 -26.08 -30.60 0.53
N LYS A 347 -25.16 -31.34 -0.09
CA LYS A 347 -23.90 -30.77 -0.57
C LYS A 347 -24.16 -29.87 -1.77
N PRO A 348 -23.48 -28.71 -1.86
CA PRO A 348 -23.58 -27.87 -3.05
C PRO A 348 -23.10 -28.62 -4.30
N GLU A 349 -23.76 -28.38 -5.43
CA GLU A 349 -23.37 -28.96 -6.71
C GLU A 349 -21.96 -28.48 -7.10
N PRO A 350 -21.11 -29.37 -7.66
CA PRO A 350 -19.81 -28.97 -8.18
C PRO A 350 -19.98 -28.07 -9.41
N VAL A 351 -19.20 -26.98 -9.46
CA VAL A 351 -19.11 -26.14 -10.66
C VAL A 351 -18.33 -26.90 -11.71
N ASP A 352 -18.97 -27.16 -12.86
CA ASP A 352 -18.30 -27.75 -14.02
C ASP A 352 -17.38 -26.71 -14.67
N ASN A 353 -16.09 -27.02 -14.72
CA ASN A 353 -15.07 -26.15 -15.30
C ASN A 353 -14.51 -26.82 -16.56
N PRO A 354 -14.34 -26.09 -17.67
CA PRO A 354 -13.68 -26.65 -18.84
C PRO A 354 -12.29 -27.19 -18.49
N PRO A 355 -11.84 -28.30 -19.11
CA PRO A 355 -10.51 -28.83 -18.87
C PRO A 355 -9.45 -27.82 -19.31
N LEU A 356 -8.40 -27.68 -18.51
CA LEU A 356 -7.25 -26.84 -18.84
C LEU A 356 -6.35 -27.58 -19.84
N ARG A 357 -5.77 -26.85 -20.79
CA ARG A 357 -4.76 -27.40 -21.70
C ARG A 357 -3.43 -27.47 -20.96
N GLU A 358 -2.80 -28.63 -20.97
CA GLU A 358 -1.55 -28.87 -20.27
C GLU A 358 -0.57 -29.61 -21.19
N PHE A 359 0.71 -29.30 -21.09
CA PHE A 359 1.78 -30.03 -21.76
C PHE A 359 3.04 -30.07 -20.89
N THR A 360 3.94 -31.01 -21.18
CA THR A 360 5.20 -31.20 -20.45
C THR A 360 6.38 -30.93 -21.37
N LEU A 361 7.38 -30.20 -20.88
CA LEU A 361 8.70 -30.08 -21.49
C LEU A 361 9.74 -30.78 -20.62
N THR A 362 10.61 -31.55 -21.25
CA THR A 362 11.82 -32.09 -20.62
C THR A 362 13.00 -31.29 -21.17
N LEU A 363 13.68 -30.57 -20.27
CA LEU A 363 14.72 -29.60 -20.61
C LEU A 363 16.02 -29.93 -19.84
N PRO A 364 17.20 -29.61 -20.40
CA PRO A 364 18.42 -29.63 -19.61
C PRO A 364 18.32 -28.58 -18.50
N ARG A 365 18.78 -28.93 -17.30
CA ARG A 365 18.77 -28.00 -16.18
C ARG A 365 19.70 -26.82 -16.49
N PRO A 366 19.21 -25.56 -16.45
CA PRO A 366 20.05 -24.42 -16.78
C PRO A 366 21.07 -24.17 -15.66
N ASP A 367 22.32 -23.85 -16.04
CA ASP A 367 23.37 -23.45 -15.08
C ASP A 367 23.01 -22.15 -14.34
N THR A 368 22.32 -21.24 -15.02
CA THR A 368 21.82 -19.97 -14.50
C THR A 368 20.49 -19.58 -15.14
N GLY A 369 19.63 -18.85 -14.42
CA GLY A 369 18.33 -18.41 -14.92
C GLY A 369 17.15 -19.13 -14.25
N THR A 370 15.94 -18.75 -14.66
CA THR A 370 14.69 -19.28 -14.10
C THR A 370 14.07 -20.32 -15.04
N VAL A 371 13.11 -21.10 -14.53
CA VAL A 371 12.41 -22.13 -15.32
C VAL A 371 11.63 -21.51 -16.50
N GLU A 372 11.11 -20.31 -16.32
CA GLU A 372 10.36 -19.57 -17.33
C GLU A 372 11.29 -19.10 -18.45
N LEU A 373 12.50 -18.65 -18.13
CA LEU A 373 13.51 -18.30 -19.14
C LEU A 373 13.96 -19.53 -19.95
N ALA A 374 14.12 -20.69 -19.30
CA ALA A 374 14.41 -21.94 -20.00
C ALA A 374 13.27 -22.34 -20.96
N ALA A 375 12.02 -22.18 -20.52
CA ALA A 375 10.85 -22.41 -21.37
C ALA A 375 10.77 -21.43 -22.54
N VAL A 376 11.08 -20.14 -22.35
CA VAL A 376 11.18 -19.14 -23.43
C VAL A 376 12.21 -19.57 -24.47
N GLN A 377 13.43 -19.93 -24.03
CA GLN A 377 14.51 -20.34 -24.93
C GLN A 377 14.14 -21.58 -25.76
N HIS A 378 13.42 -22.53 -25.16
CA HIS A 378 13.01 -23.75 -25.85
C HIS A 378 11.83 -23.53 -26.81
N LEU A 379 10.82 -22.76 -26.40
CA LEU A 379 9.59 -22.58 -27.16
C LEU A 379 9.67 -21.50 -28.24
N SER A 380 10.58 -20.55 -28.11
CA SER A 380 10.70 -19.41 -29.02
C SER A 380 11.36 -19.81 -30.34
N THR A 381 10.72 -19.42 -31.44
CA THR A 381 11.28 -19.51 -32.79
C THR A 381 11.10 -18.18 -33.52
N GLU A 382 11.72 -18.00 -34.68
CA GLU A 382 11.53 -16.78 -35.48
C GLU A 382 10.07 -16.62 -35.94
N ALA A 383 9.42 -17.70 -36.33
CA ALA A 383 8.02 -17.70 -36.76
C ALA A 383 7.02 -17.66 -35.58
N ALA A 384 7.46 -18.10 -34.40
CA ALA A 384 6.64 -18.12 -33.20
C ALA A 384 7.42 -17.58 -31.98
N PRO A 385 7.66 -16.26 -31.89
CA PRO A 385 8.42 -15.68 -30.78
C PRO A 385 7.66 -15.82 -29.46
N VAL A 386 8.40 -16.13 -28.39
CA VAL A 386 7.86 -16.23 -27.02
C VAL A 386 8.48 -15.15 -26.16
N VAL A 387 7.63 -14.44 -25.41
CA VAL A 387 8.05 -13.31 -24.57
C VAL A 387 7.58 -13.55 -23.14
N TYR A 388 8.47 -13.35 -22.18
CA TYR A 388 8.13 -13.32 -20.76
C TYR A 388 7.48 -11.97 -20.44
N VAL A 389 6.20 -11.98 -20.07
CA VAL A 389 5.41 -10.75 -19.84
C VAL A 389 4.65 -10.78 -18.51
N GLU A 390 4.26 -11.96 -18.02
CA GLU A 390 3.44 -12.12 -16.82
C GLU A 390 2.25 -11.14 -16.81
N ASN A 391 2.11 -10.35 -15.73
CA ASN A 391 1.03 -9.39 -15.56
C ASN A 391 1.22 -8.08 -16.35
N THR A 392 2.31 -7.89 -17.09
CA THR A 392 2.65 -6.55 -17.62
C THR A 392 1.92 -6.23 -18.92
N LEU A 393 1.87 -7.15 -19.90
CA LEU A 393 1.40 -6.84 -21.25
C LEU A 393 -0.10 -6.49 -21.29
N ILE A 394 -0.96 -7.36 -20.75
CA ILE A 394 -2.42 -7.14 -20.81
C ILE A 394 -2.82 -5.91 -19.98
N ASN A 395 -2.21 -5.72 -18.82
CA ASN A 395 -2.41 -4.52 -18.03
C ASN A 395 -1.94 -3.27 -18.79
N ALA A 396 -0.80 -3.32 -19.47
CA ALA A 396 -0.31 -2.16 -20.22
C ALA A 396 -1.22 -1.80 -21.40
N LEU A 397 -1.72 -2.79 -22.16
CA LEU A 397 -2.71 -2.55 -23.21
C LEU A 397 -4.00 -1.91 -22.67
N PHE A 398 -4.48 -2.38 -21.52
CA PHE A 398 -5.60 -1.74 -20.81
C PHE A 398 -5.25 -0.29 -20.42
N GLY A 399 -4.09 -0.07 -19.81
CA GLY A 399 -3.61 1.23 -19.35
C GLY A 399 -3.48 2.25 -20.47
N LEU A 400 -3.01 1.82 -21.65
CA LEU A 400 -2.89 2.66 -22.84
C LEU A 400 -4.26 2.98 -23.44
N LEU A 401 -5.15 1.99 -23.58
CA LEU A 401 -6.50 2.23 -24.10
C LEU A 401 -7.31 3.16 -23.19
N CYS A 402 -7.23 2.93 -21.88
CA CYS A 402 -8.03 3.61 -20.87
C CYS A 402 -7.30 4.79 -20.21
N TRP A 403 -6.16 5.24 -20.73
CA TRP A 403 -5.37 6.34 -20.15
C TRP A 403 -6.22 7.58 -19.81
N PRO A 404 -7.08 8.10 -20.73
CA PRO A 404 -7.89 9.27 -20.43
C PRO A 404 -8.95 9.02 -19.34
N VAL A 405 -9.35 7.77 -19.15
CA VAL A 405 -10.36 7.37 -18.14
C VAL A 405 -9.71 7.22 -16.78
N ILE A 406 -8.53 6.61 -16.72
CA ILE A 406 -7.73 6.43 -15.50
C ILE A 406 -7.39 7.79 -14.89
N PHE A 407 -6.96 8.75 -15.72
CA PHE A 407 -6.57 10.10 -15.31
C PHE A 407 -7.69 11.14 -15.39
N LYS A 408 -8.96 10.70 -15.49
CA LYS A 408 -10.11 11.62 -15.44
C LYS A 408 -10.13 12.36 -14.09
N PRO A 409 -10.25 13.70 -14.07
CA PRO A 409 -10.23 14.52 -12.86
C PRO A 409 -11.53 14.40 -12.06
N ILE A 410 -11.74 13.24 -11.44
CA ILE A 410 -12.88 12.98 -10.59
C ILE A 410 -12.58 13.52 -9.17
N PRO A 411 -13.54 14.18 -8.49
CA PRO A 411 -13.34 14.68 -7.12
C PRO A 411 -12.78 13.61 -6.18
N GLY A 412 -11.72 13.96 -5.44
CA GLY A 412 -11.02 13.06 -4.52
C GLY A 412 -10.20 11.92 -5.17
N ALA A 413 -10.15 11.80 -6.50
CA ALA A 413 -9.29 10.84 -7.18
C ALA A 413 -7.84 11.35 -7.34
N PHE A 414 -7.69 12.66 -7.52
CA PHE A 414 -6.42 13.36 -7.60
C PHE A 414 -6.51 14.64 -6.77
N PHE A 415 -5.57 14.85 -5.87
CA PHE A 415 -5.57 15.99 -4.95
C PHE A 415 -4.16 16.55 -4.68
N HIS A 416 -3.13 15.95 -5.28
CA HIS A 416 -1.80 16.53 -5.39
C HIS A 416 -1.12 16.15 -6.72
N PRO A 417 -0.06 16.84 -7.16
CA PRO A 417 0.61 16.60 -8.45
C PRO A 417 1.23 15.21 -8.68
N PHE A 418 1.50 14.47 -7.60
CA PHE A 418 2.39 13.30 -7.61
C PHE A 418 1.66 11.95 -7.58
N HIS A 419 0.53 11.84 -8.27
CA HIS A 419 -0.24 10.61 -8.34
C HIS A 419 0.22 9.73 -9.51
N ILE A 420 0.71 8.52 -9.21
CA ILE A 420 0.96 7.47 -10.22
C ILE A 420 -0.35 7.07 -10.92
N GLY A 421 -1.45 7.08 -10.16
CA GLY A 421 -2.80 6.80 -10.61
C GLY A 421 -3.80 7.31 -9.58
N PRO A 422 -5.10 7.20 -9.85
CA PRO A 422 -6.12 7.79 -9.01
C PRO A 422 -6.19 7.11 -7.63
N ALA A 423 -6.40 7.88 -6.57
CA ALA A 423 -6.53 7.39 -5.20
C ALA A 423 -7.74 6.47 -4.99
N ASP A 424 -8.72 6.51 -5.90
CA ASP A 424 -9.89 5.63 -5.89
C ASP A 424 -9.71 4.35 -6.72
N LEU A 425 -8.55 4.08 -7.34
CA LEU A 425 -8.34 2.97 -8.28
C LEU A 425 -8.84 1.60 -7.79
N THR A 426 -8.68 1.29 -6.50
CA THR A 426 -9.06 0.01 -5.92
C THR A 426 -10.32 0.09 -5.04
N ARG A 427 -11.07 1.20 -5.12
CA ARG A 427 -12.37 1.35 -4.46
C ARG A 427 -13.46 0.70 -5.31
N GLU A 428 -14.53 0.23 -4.66
CA GLU A 428 -15.62 -0.50 -5.34
C GLU A 428 -16.38 0.37 -6.34
N ASP A 429 -16.46 1.68 -6.08
CA ASP A 429 -17.15 2.67 -6.91
C ASP A 429 -16.29 3.22 -8.07
N PHE A 430 -15.02 2.82 -8.18
CA PHE A 430 -14.09 3.32 -9.21
C PHE A 430 -14.66 3.25 -10.63
N VAL A 431 -15.20 2.08 -10.97
CA VAL A 431 -15.76 1.78 -12.29
C VAL A 431 -17.06 2.55 -12.49
N ALA A 432 -17.95 2.54 -11.49
CA ALA A 432 -19.26 3.21 -11.57
C ALA A 432 -19.10 4.72 -11.84
N ARG A 433 -18.15 5.38 -11.18
CA ARG A 433 -17.86 6.82 -11.36
C ARG A 433 -17.29 7.16 -12.75
N ARG A 434 -16.81 6.15 -13.48
CA ARG A 434 -16.19 6.28 -14.82
C ARG A 434 -16.91 5.46 -15.89
N ALA A 435 -18.09 4.90 -15.59
CA ALA A 435 -18.72 3.85 -16.40
C ALA A 435 -18.90 4.27 -17.86
N GLN A 436 -19.49 5.44 -18.10
CA GLN A 436 -19.67 5.96 -19.45
C GLN A 436 -18.34 6.12 -20.21
N ALA A 437 -17.31 6.65 -19.54
CA ALA A 437 -16.01 6.87 -20.17
C ALA A 437 -15.28 5.55 -20.49
N PHE A 438 -15.46 4.51 -19.66
CA PHE A 438 -14.98 3.17 -19.98
C PHE A 438 -15.70 2.59 -21.20
N GLU A 439 -17.03 2.67 -21.26
CA GLU A 439 -17.78 2.16 -22.41
C GLU A 439 -17.42 2.90 -23.71
N GLU A 440 -17.15 4.21 -23.65
CA GLU A 440 -16.64 4.96 -24.80
C GLU A 440 -15.28 4.44 -25.29
N ARG A 441 -14.37 4.04 -24.38
CA ARG A 441 -13.08 3.44 -24.76
C ARG A 441 -13.25 2.02 -25.29
N PHE A 442 -14.10 1.21 -24.68
CA PHE A 442 -14.39 -0.15 -25.17
C PHE A 442 -15.13 -0.13 -26.50
N GLY A 443 -15.88 0.94 -26.81
CA GLY A 443 -16.43 1.19 -28.14
C GLY A 443 -15.38 1.19 -29.25
N LEU A 444 -14.13 1.60 -28.97
CA LEU A 444 -13.03 1.57 -29.94
C LEU A 444 -12.65 0.15 -30.36
N LEU A 445 -12.80 -0.85 -29.47
CA LEU A 445 -12.47 -2.26 -29.74
C LEU A 445 -13.41 -2.88 -30.79
N LYS A 446 -14.57 -2.25 -31.04
CA LYS A 446 -15.51 -2.65 -32.10
C LYS A 446 -15.03 -2.27 -33.50
N THR A 447 -13.96 -1.48 -33.60
CA THR A 447 -13.36 -1.00 -34.85
C THR A 447 -11.85 -1.20 -34.81
N HIS A 448 -11.12 -0.91 -35.88
CA HIS A 448 -9.65 -0.92 -35.82
C HIS A 448 -9.03 0.33 -35.16
N ALA A 449 -9.86 1.30 -34.71
CA ALA A 449 -9.39 2.56 -34.15
C ALA A 449 -8.63 2.39 -32.82
N TYR A 450 -8.92 1.34 -32.03
CA TYR A 450 -8.21 1.10 -30.77
C TYR A 450 -6.70 0.90 -30.98
N LYS A 451 -6.28 0.29 -32.09
CA LYS A 451 -4.85 0.07 -32.39
C LYS A 451 -4.12 1.39 -32.54
N GLN A 452 -4.68 2.31 -33.31
CA GLN A 452 -4.09 3.64 -33.49
C GLN A 452 -4.08 4.43 -32.19
N HIS A 453 -5.20 4.43 -31.44
CA HIS A 453 -5.29 5.08 -30.14
C HIS A 453 -4.22 4.57 -29.15
N ILE A 454 -4.00 3.25 -29.09
CA ILE A 454 -2.98 2.66 -28.22
C ILE A 454 -1.57 3.10 -28.65
N ARG A 455 -1.26 3.10 -29.95
CA ARG A 455 0.05 3.57 -30.47
C ARG A 455 0.30 5.04 -30.17
N ASP A 456 -0.70 5.88 -30.40
CA ASP A 456 -0.60 7.32 -30.14
C ASP A 456 -0.39 7.56 -28.64
N THR A 457 -1.13 6.83 -27.79
CA THR A 457 -0.95 6.92 -26.34
C THR A 457 0.44 6.45 -25.92
N PHE A 458 0.93 5.34 -26.46
CA PHE A 458 2.27 4.81 -26.17
C PHE A 458 3.36 5.85 -26.46
N ARG A 459 3.31 6.48 -27.65
CA ARG A 459 4.29 7.50 -28.07
C ARG A 459 4.18 8.78 -27.24
N ASN A 460 2.97 9.26 -27.00
CA ASN A 460 2.75 10.53 -26.32
C ASN A 460 2.97 10.47 -24.80
N LYS A 461 2.89 9.27 -24.20
CA LYS A 461 2.91 9.08 -22.75
C LYS A 461 4.14 8.34 -22.24
N GLN A 462 5.09 8.02 -23.11
CA GLN A 462 6.30 7.28 -22.76
C GLN A 462 7.02 7.91 -21.56
N GLY A 463 7.33 7.08 -20.56
CA GLY A 463 8.00 7.53 -19.33
C GLY A 463 7.08 8.14 -18.26
N ILE A 464 5.81 8.42 -18.57
CA ILE A 464 4.84 8.91 -17.59
C ILE A 464 4.31 7.75 -16.76
N ALA A 465 4.29 7.90 -15.44
CA ALA A 465 3.82 6.90 -14.50
C ALA A 465 2.35 6.54 -14.74
N ASN A 466 2.04 5.25 -14.67
CA ASN A 466 0.69 4.70 -14.79
C ASN A 466 0.59 3.41 -13.96
N PRO A 467 -0.53 3.15 -13.26
CA PRO A 467 -0.65 1.96 -12.41
C PRO A 467 -0.68 0.62 -13.16
N PHE A 468 -0.84 0.64 -14.48
CA PHE A 468 -0.95 -0.55 -15.34
C PHE A 468 0.16 -0.69 -16.38
N VAL A 469 0.91 0.38 -16.68
CA VAL A 469 1.95 0.36 -17.72
C VAL A 469 3.33 0.31 -17.07
N PHE A 470 4.07 -0.77 -17.36
CA PHE A 470 5.47 -0.89 -16.99
C PHE A 470 6.36 -0.72 -18.21
N TRP A 471 6.83 0.52 -18.43
CA TRP A 471 7.59 0.91 -19.62
C TRP A 471 8.83 0.06 -19.92
N PRO A 472 9.63 -0.41 -18.94
CA PRO A 472 10.82 -1.21 -19.24
C PRO A 472 10.55 -2.56 -19.92
N VAL A 473 9.32 -3.09 -19.84
CA VAL A 473 8.95 -4.37 -20.47
C VAL A 473 8.22 -4.16 -21.81
N LEU A 474 7.55 -3.02 -21.99
CA LEU A 474 6.77 -2.74 -23.20
C LEU A 474 7.56 -1.86 -24.18
N ASP A 475 8.19 -2.49 -25.17
CA ASP A 475 8.76 -1.81 -26.33
C ASP A 475 7.78 -1.76 -27.53
N GLU A 476 8.16 -1.03 -28.58
CA GLU A 476 7.31 -0.85 -29.77
C GLU A 476 7.12 -2.19 -30.53
N ALA A 477 8.13 -3.07 -30.54
CA ALA A 477 8.04 -4.35 -31.25
C ALA A 477 7.03 -5.31 -30.59
N LEU A 478 7.09 -5.45 -29.26
CA LEU A 478 6.13 -6.22 -28.48
C LEU A 478 4.72 -5.63 -28.60
N LEU A 479 4.60 -4.30 -28.58
CA LEU A 479 3.31 -3.63 -28.75
C LEU A 479 2.68 -3.96 -30.10
N GLU A 480 3.43 -3.87 -31.19
CA GLU A 480 2.93 -4.17 -32.53
C GLU A 480 2.55 -5.64 -32.69
N LEU A 481 3.36 -6.57 -32.18
CA LEU A 481 3.03 -8.00 -32.16
C LEU A 481 1.72 -8.25 -31.40
N ALA A 482 1.57 -7.67 -30.21
CA ALA A 482 0.35 -7.84 -29.41
C ALA A 482 -0.89 -7.27 -30.12
N LEU A 483 -0.78 -6.07 -30.72
CA LEU A 483 -1.88 -5.45 -31.47
C LEU A 483 -2.22 -6.20 -32.76
N HIS A 484 -1.25 -6.90 -33.36
CA HIS A 484 -1.47 -7.72 -34.54
C HIS A 484 -2.14 -9.05 -34.20
N CYS A 485 -1.65 -9.73 -33.17
CA CYS A 485 -2.00 -11.12 -32.86
C CYS A 485 -3.20 -11.28 -31.93
N ILE A 486 -3.44 -10.35 -31.00
CA ILE A 486 -4.51 -10.50 -30.01
C ILE A 486 -5.83 -9.94 -30.57
N PRO A 487 -6.90 -10.76 -30.71
CA PRO A 487 -8.20 -10.30 -31.18
C PRO A 487 -8.83 -9.27 -30.23
N ALA A 488 -9.52 -8.28 -30.79
CA ALA A 488 -10.16 -7.21 -30.01
C ALA A 488 -11.21 -7.73 -29.01
N HIS A 489 -11.96 -8.78 -29.37
CA HIS A 489 -12.96 -9.38 -28.48
C HIS A 489 -12.33 -10.09 -27.27
N HIS A 490 -11.14 -10.69 -27.42
CA HIS A 490 -10.37 -11.22 -26.29
C HIS A 490 -9.92 -10.07 -25.38
N LEU A 491 -9.38 -8.98 -25.94
CA LEU A 491 -9.01 -7.78 -25.15
C LEU A 491 -10.21 -7.24 -24.36
N GLU A 492 -11.38 -7.13 -24.99
CA GLU A 492 -12.59 -6.69 -24.31
C GLU A 492 -12.95 -7.59 -23.12
N SER A 493 -12.98 -8.92 -23.31
CA SER A 493 -13.24 -9.87 -22.23
C SER A 493 -12.23 -9.75 -21.09
N LEU A 494 -10.94 -9.63 -21.40
CA LEU A 494 -9.86 -9.45 -20.42
C LEU A 494 -10.03 -8.14 -19.64
N PHE A 495 -10.29 -7.03 -20.33
CA PHE A 495 -10.43 -5.71 -19.70
C PHE A 495 -11.69 -5.62 -18.84
N ARG A 496 -12.81 -6.20 -19.28
CA ARG A 496 -14.04 -6.25 -18.48
C ARG A 496 -13.84 -7.08 -17.21
N ARG A 497 -13.15 -8.22 -17.30
CA ARG A 497 -12.77 -8.99 -16.11
C ARG A 497 -11.84 -8.20 -15.20
N LEU A 498 -10.83 -7.53 -15.74
CA LEU A 498 -9.94 -6.66 -14.96
C LEU A 498 -10.72 -5.60 -14.18
N LEU A 499 -11.67 -4.91 -14.83
CA LEU A 499 -12.51 -3.89 -14.20
C LEU A 499 -13.42 -4.43 -13.09
N HIS A 500 -13.91 -5.67 -13.20
CA HIS A 500 -14.76 -6.28 -12.17
C HIS A 500 -14.07 -6.32 -10.79
N ASN A 501 -12.75 -6.54 -10.75
CA ASN A 501 -11.97 -6.43 -9.52
C ASN A 501 -10.50 -6.12 -9.83
N ILE A 502 -10.16 -4.85 -10.03
CA ILE A 502 -8.79 -4.44 -10.43
C ILE A 502 -7.75 -4.95 -9.43
N LYS A 503 -8.05 -4.93 -8.13
CA LYS A 503 -7.12 -5.38 -7.08
C LYS A 503 -6.81 -6.87 -7.18
N GLU A 504 -7.79 -7.72 -7.51
CA GLU A 504 -7.60 -9.17 -7.62
C GLU A 504 -7.15 -9.62 -9.01
N HIS A 505 -7.66 -8.97 -10.06
CA HIS A 505 -7.53 -9.44 -11.44
C HIS A 505 -6.33 -8.83 -12.19
N ARG A 506 -5.68 -7.79 -11.65
CA ARG A 506 -4.41 -7.30 -12.23
C ARG A 506 -3.23 -8.27 -12.11
N SER A 507 -3.41 -9.37 -11.37
CA SER A 507 -2.38 -10.39 -11.10
C SER A 507 -2.87 -11.79 -11.47
N GLY A 508 -1.94 -12.70 -11.73
CA GLY A 508 -2.21 -14.11 -12.05
C GLY A 508 -2.38 -14.38 -13.55
N PHE A 509 -1.97 -13.44 -14.42
CA PHE A 509 -1.80 -13.72 -15.84
C PHE A 509 -0.64 -14.70 -16.05
N PRO A 510 -0.70 -15.55 -17.10
CA PRO A 510 0.38 -16.49 -17.40
C PRO A 510 1.72 -15.81 -17.66
N ASP A 511 2.81 -16.49 -17.28
CA ASP A 511 4.18 -15.96 -17.38
C ASP A 511 4.56 -15.54 -18.81
N LEU A 512 4.21 -16.38 -19.79
CA LEU A 512 4.65 -16.22 -21.17
C LEU A 512 3.49 -15.91 -22.10
N ILE A 513 3.81 -15.22 -23.19
CA ILE A 513 2.96 -15.15 -24.38
C ILE A 513 3.75 -15.58 -25.61
N ARG A 514 3.21 -16.53 -26.35
CA ARG A 514 3.69 -16.93 -27.67
C ARG A 514 2.87 -16.23 -28.73
N PHE A 515 3.52 -15.63 -29.73
CA PHE A 515 2.84 -15.07 -30.90
C PHE A 515 3.10 -15.95 -32.12
N VAL A 516 2.13 -16.07 -33.02
CA VAL A 516 2.23 -16.77 -34.31
C VAL A 516 1.57 -15.87 -35.37
N PRO A 517 2.22 -14.77 -35.79
CA PRO A 517 1.58 -13.72 -36.59
C PRO A 517 0.95 -14.23 -37.89
N GLU A 518 1.61 -15.20 -38.53
CA GLU A 518 1.19 -15.79 -39.81
C GLU A 518 0.08 -16.84 -39.69
N ALA A 519 -0.44 -17.12 -38.48
CA ALA A 519 -1.54 -18.07 -38.33
C ALA A 519 -2.82 -17.56 -39.01
N GLU A 520 -3.49 -18.45 -39.77
CA GLU A 520 -4.68 -18.10 -40.56
C GLU A 520 -5.82 -17.58 -39.67
N GLN A 521 -6.11 -18.28 -38.58
CA GLN A 521 -7.16 -17.92 -37.64
C GLN A 521 -6.63 -16.93 -36.59
N PRO A 522 -7.28 -15.77 -36.39
CA PRO A 522 -6.87 -14.79 -35.37
C PRO A 522 -6.71 -15.37 -33.97
N GLU A 523 -7.55 -16.32 -33.59
CA GLU A 523 -7.55 -16.99 -32.29
C GLU A 523 -6.34 -17.93 -32.10
N GLN A 524 -5.62 -18.26 -33.17
CA GLN A 524 -4.41 -19.08 -33.16
C GLN A 524 -3.13 -18.24 -33.24
N ARG A 525 -3.25 -16.92 -33.40
CA ARG A 525 -2.08 -16.02 -33.53
C ARG A 525 -1.37 -15.75 -32.22
N TYR A 526 -1.91 -16.22 -31.10
CA TYR A 526 -1.20 -16.16 -29.83
C TYR A 526 -1.63 -17.27 -28.89
N GLU A 527 -0.83 -17.50 -27.87
CA GLU A 527 -1.17 -18.36 -26.73
C GLU A 527 -0.48 -17.83 -25.47
N MET A 528 -1.21 -17.79 -24.36
CA MET A 528 -0.63 -17.49 -23.04
C MET A 528 -0.23 -18.79 -22.34
N ILE A 529 0.98 -18.85 -21.78
CA ILE A 529 1.53 -20.09 -21.22
C ILE A 529 2.00 -19.83 -19.79
N GLU A 530 1.41 -20.54 -18.84
CA GLU A 530 1.81 -20.53 -17.43
C GLU A 530 2.82 -21.65 -17.21
N VAL A 531 4.01 -21.32 -16.70
CA VAL A 531 5.10 -22.27 -16.55
C VAL A 531 5.18 -22.76 -15.11
N LYS A 532 5.33 -24.08 -14.94
CA LYS A 532 5.49 -24.72 -13.63
C LYS A 532 6.73 -25.58 -13.61
N GLY A 533 7.68 -25.18 -12.76
CA GLY A 533 8.86 -25.99 -12.48
C GLY A 533 8.55 -27.21 -11.61
N PRO A 534 9.54 -28.11 -11.40
CA PRO A 534 9.36 -29.30 -10.58
C PRO A 534 8.90 -28.95 -9.16
N GLY A 535 7.79 -29.55 -8.73
CA GLY A 535 7.21 -29.34 -7.40
C GLY A 535 6.34 -28.09 -7.26
N ASP A 536 6.29 -27.21 -8.26
CA ASP A 536 5.41 -26.04 -8.24
C ASP A 536 3.96 -26.42 -8.61
N ARG A 537 3.00 -25.67 -8.06
CA ARG A 537 1.57 -25.87 -8.30
C ARG A 537 0.91 -24.54 -8.67
N LEU A 538 -0.14 -24.63 -9.47
CA LEU A 538 -0.97 -23.48 -9.79
C LEU A 538 -1.56 -22.85 -8.53
N GLN A 539 -1.37 -21.53 -8.40
CA GLN A 539 -1.98 -20.75 -7.34
C GLN A 539 -3.47 -20.53 -7.63
N ASP A 540 -4.28 -20.33 -6.58
CA ASP A 540 -5.74 -20.17 -6.72
C ASP A 540 -6.11 -19.03 -7.70
N HIS A 541 -5.33 -17.93 -7.77
CA HIS A 541 -5.60 -16.84 -8.72
C HIS A 541 -5.28 -17.17 -10.19
N GLN A 542 -4.32 -18.05 -10.46
CA GLN A 542 -3.91 -18.51 -11.79
C GLN A 542 -4.97 -19.47 -12.33
N ILE A 543 -5.42 -20.40 -11.48
CA ILE A 543 -6.53 -21.31 -11.80
C ILE A 543 -7.77 -20.52 -12.23
N ARG A 544 -8.12 -19.45 -11.51
CA ARG A 544 -9.27 -18.60 -11.88
C ARG A 544 -9.11 -17.93 -13.24
N TRP A 545 -7.91 -17.45 -13.57
CA TRP A 545 -7.64 -16.89 -14.89
C TRP A 545 -7.70 -17.95 -15.99
N LEU A 546 -7.08 -19.11 -15.79
CA LEU A 546 -7.10 -20.23 -16.75
C LEU A 546 -8.53 -20.74 -17.01
N GLN A 547 -9.34 -20.88 -15.97
CA GLN A 547 -10.76 -21.23 -16.10
C GLN A 547 -11.56 -20.16 -16.86
N PHE A 548 -11.26 -18.88 -16.61
CA PHE A 548 -11.87 -17.79 -17.37
C PHE A 548 -11.46 -17.85 -18.85
N PHE A 549 -10.17 -18.06 -19.15
CA PHE A 549 -9.70 -18.17 -20.52
C PHE A 549 -10.41 -19.30 -21.26
N ALA A 550 -10.50 -20.48 -20.65
CA ALA A 550 -11.16 -21.64 -21.24
C ALA A 550 -12.65 -21.38 -21.53
N ARG A 551 -13.37 -20.67 -20.64
CA ARG A 551 -14.78 -20.28 -20.86
C ARG A 551 -14.95 -19.21 -21.94
N GLN A 552 -13.94 -18.37 -22.16
CA GLN A 552 -13.97 -17.30 -23.16
C GLN A 552 -13.37 -17.69 -24.50
N GLY A 553 -12.82 -18.90 -24.63
CA GLY A 553 -12.09 -19.33 -25.84
C GLY A 553 -10.72 -18.66 -26.01
N ILE A 554 -10.18 -18.05 -24.95
CA ILE A 554 -8.84 -17.43 -24.98
C ILE A 554 -7.78 -18.55 -24.95
N PRO A 555 -6.83 -18.58 -25.90
CA PRO A 555 -5.81 -19.62 -25.98
C PRO A 555 -4.84 -19.51 -24.81
N ALA A 556 -4.93 -20.45 -23.88
CA ALA A 556 -4.02 -20.55 -22.76
C ALA A 556 -3.72 -22.00 -22.39
N SER A 557 -2.52 -22.24 -21.86
CA SER A 557 -2.06 -23.57 -21.44
C SER A 557 -1.12 -23.50 -20.24
N VAL A 558 -0.92 -24.66 -19.59
CA VAL A 558 0.04 -24.85 -18.50
C VAL A 558 1.17 -25.74 -19.00
N CYS A 559 2.40 -25.23 -18.87
CA CYS A 559 3.63 -25.91 -19.25
C CYS A 559 4.33 -26.44 -17.99
N TYR A 560 4.34 -27.75 -17.78
CA TYR A 560 5.13 -28.37 -16.72
C TYR A 560 6.53 -28.68 -17.22
N VAL A 561 7.56 -28.15 -16.55
CA VAL A 561 8.96 -28.41 -16.89
C VAL A 561 9.51 -29.51 -16.00
N ARG A 562 10.20 -30.46 -16.62
CA ARG A 562 11.02 -31.49 -15.98
C ARG A 562 12.48 -31.32 -16.41
N TRP A 563 13.41 -31.63 -15.53
CA TRP A 563 14.82 -31.61 -15.86
C TRP A 563 15.30 -32.97 -16.34
N ASP A 564 16.19 -33.01 -17.34
CA ASP A 564 16.73 -34.26 -17.92
C ASP A 564 17.34 -35.21 -16.86
N ASP A 565 17.92 -34.67 -15.78
CA ASP A 565 18.56 -35.45 -14.71
C ASP A 565 17.57 -36.15 -13.75
N ASP A 566 16.28 -35.79 -13.76
CA ASP A 566 15.27 -36.39 -12.89
C ASP A 566 14.83 -37.80 -13.38
N GLU A 567 15.13 -38.18 -14.63
CA GLU A 567 14.85 -39.52 -15.17
C GLU A 567 15.89 -40.59 -14.77
N ALA A 568 17.06 -40.20 -14.24
CA ALA A 568 18.09 -41.14 -13.80
C ALA A 568 17.81 -41.80 -12.41
N SER A 569 16.67 -41.50 -11.80
CA SER A 569 16.33 -41.88 -10.41
C SER A 569 15.14 -42.84 -10.26
N VAL A 570 14.64 -43.45 -11.35
CA VAL A 570 13.55 -44.45 -11.29
C VAL A 570 14.07 -45.87 -11.42
#